data_AF-F6FJN0-F1
#
_entry.id   AF-F6FJN0-F1
#
_cell.length_a   1.000
_cell.length_b   1.000
_cell.length_c   1.000
_cell.angle_alpha   90.00
_cell.angle_beta   90.00
_cell.angle_gamma   90.00
#
_symmetry.space_group_name_H-M   'P 1'
#
loop_
_entity.id
_entity.type
_entity.pdbx_description
1 polymer ?
#
loop_
_entity_poly.entity_id
_entity_poly.type
_entity_poly.pdbx_seq_one_letter_code
_entity_poly.pdbx_strand_id
1 'polypeptide(L)'
;MAYSKILALGGLTAASGGVAGGAFLSSSKGKAPEASKTISPVSTKGKETVEAPKEKKCFIYVAENVNRRDNTVELTHISQKVEGAEKFLEGKQTSNGKFEDDVRKACSGEKEEIDKTKESLRVYVYQSGGSWVYAQVMQTQDWASQPNIITNSGIVLKS
;
A
#
# COMPACT_ATOMS: atom_id res chain seq x y z
N MET A 1 -53.44 -24.46 5.32
CA MET A 1 -53.26 -25.81 4.75
C MET A 1 -52.08 -25.78 3.78
N ALA A 2 -51.29 -26.87 3.76
CA ALA A 2 -50.19 -27.24 2.84
C ALA A 2 -49.02 -26.24 2.68
N TYR A 3 -47.86 -26.40 3.33
CA TYR A 3 -46.76 -27.36 3.05
C TYR A 3 -46.34 -27.47 1.58
N SER A 4 -45.11 -27.03 1.29
CA SER A 4 -44.16 -27.82 0.49
C SER A 4 -42.72 -27.46 0.84
N LYS A 5 -42.03 -28.46 1.40
CA LYS A 5 -40.58 -28.58 1.57
C LYS A 5 -39.99 -28.95 0.21
N ILE A 6 -38.81 -28.42 -0.13
CA ILE A 6 -37.85 -29.17 -0.97
C ILE A 6 -36.46 -29.00 -0.34
N LEU A 7 -35.96 -30.12 0.21
CA LEU A 7 -34.54 -30.35 0.48
C LEU A 7 -33.84 -30.61 -0.85
N ALA A 8 -32.67 -30.02 -1.05
CA ALA A 8 -31.66 -30.56 -1.95
C ALA A 8 -30.41 -30.90 -1.13
N LEU A 9 -30.27 -32.20 -0.85
CA LEU A 9 -29.06 -32.86 -0.38
C LEU A 9 -28.22 -33.26 -1.60
N GLY A 10 -26.91 -33.05 -1.55
CA GLY A 10 -25.93 -33.67 -2.46
C GLY A 10 -24.86 -32.67 -2.91
N GLY A 11 -23.57 -32.91 -2.80
CA GLY A 11 -22.83 -34.06 -2.26
C GLY A 11 -21.37 -33.65 -2.08
N LEU A 12 -20.67 -34.29 -1.14
CA LEU A 12 -19.23 -34.13 -0.93
C LEU A 12 -18.46 -34.84 -2.05
N THR A 13 -17.57 -34.14 -2.73
CA THR A 13 -16.44 -34.77 -3.42
C THR A 13 -15.17 -34.47 -2.63
N ALA A 14 -14.70 -35.48 -1.90
CA ALA A 14 -13.35 -35.52 -1.39
C ALA A 14 -12.43 -35.98 -2.53
N ALA A 15 -11.41 -35.19 -2.85
CA ALA A 15 -10.23 -35.69 -3.54
C ALA A 15 -9.01 -35.09 -2.84
N SER A 16 -8.48 -35.89 -1.92
CA SER A 16 -7.20 -35.72 -1.24
C SER A 16 -6.07 -35.70 -2.26
N GLY A 17 -5.50 -34.52 -2.51
CA GLY A 17 -4.22 -34.39 -3.22
C GLY A 17 -3.07 -34.53 -2.22
N GLY A 18 -2.52 -35.75 -2.13
CA GLY A 18 -1.42 -36.08 -1.23
C GLY A 18 -0.11 -35.38 -1.57
N VAL A 19 0.60 -34.96 -0.52
CA VAL A 19 2.02 -34.62 -0.55
C VAL A 19 2.85 -35.90 -0.54
N ALA A 20 3.60 -36.13 -1.60
CA ALA A 20 4.70 -37.08 -1.68
C ALA A 20 5.66 -36.52 -2.72
N GLY A 21 6.97 -36.49 -2.57
CA GLY A 21 7.89 -37.05 -1.59
C GLY A 21 9.26 -36.90 -2.24
N GLY A 22 10.26 -36.46 -1.48
CA GLY A 22 11.59 -36.21 -2.03
C GLY A 22 12.60 -35.82 -0.96
N ALA A 23 12.75 -36.66 0.06
CA ALA A 23 13.88 -36.57 0.99
C ALA A 23 14.87 -37.69 0.67
N PHE A 24 15.92 -37.34 -0.06
CA PHE A 24 17.20 -38.04 -0.16
C PHE A 24 18.23 -36.89 -0.22
N LEU A 25 19.24 -36.78 0.65
CA LEU A 25 20.37 -37.67 0.89
C LEU A 25 20.90 -37.38 2.30
N SER A 26 21.00 -38.40 3.15
CA SER A 26 22.22 -39.20 3.41
C SER A 26 23.25 -38.51 4.30
N SER A 27 23.48 -39.17 5.43
CA SER A 27 24.36 -38.80 6.54
C SER A 27 25.83 -38.92 6.16
N SER A 28 26.68 -38.02 6.67
CA SER A 28 28.07 -38.35 6.97
C SER A 28 28.61 -37.45 8.08
N LYS A 29 28.66 -38.02 9.27
CA LYS A 29 29.50 -37.57 10.38
C LYS A 29 30.94 -38.00 10.06
N GLY A 30 31.84 -37.05 9.86
CA GLY A 30 33.25 -37.32 9.60
C GLY A 30 34.13 -36.10 9.90
N LYS A 31 35.15 -36.31 10.71
CA LYS A 31 36.08 -35.31 11.28
C LYS A 31 36.99 -34.67 10.22
N ALA A 32 37.48 -33.46 10.53
CA ALA A 32 38.71 -32.83 9.99
C ALA A 32 39.97 -33.70 10.30
N PRO A 33 41.18 -33.50 9.72
CA PRO A 33 41.84 -32.19 9.53
C PRO A 33 42.86 -32.01 8.35
N GLU A 34 43.47 -30.82 8.35
CA GLU A 34 44.78 -30.37 7.78
C GLU A 34 44.91 -29.84 6.34
N ALA A 35 44.98 -28.50 6.27
CA ALA A 35 46.04 -27.64 5.73
C ALA A 35 46.61 -27.87 4.32
N SER A 36 46.42 -26.87 3.44
CA SER A 36 47.56 -26.27 2.72
C SER A 36 47.26 -24.80 2.36
N LYS A 37 48.25 -23.95 2.63
CA LYS A 37 48.29 -22.50 2.36
C LYS A 37 48.27 -22.23 0.87
N THR A 38 47.71 -21.10 0.42
CA THR A 38 48.29 -20.22 -0.64
C THR A 38 47.39 -18.98 -0.88
N ILE A 39 47.94 -17.81 -0.50
CA ILE A 39 47.86 -16.46 -1.12
C ILE A 39 46.52 -15.70 -1.10
N SER A 40 46.51 -14.59 -0.32
CA SER A 40 45.57 -13.47 -0.36
C SER A 40 45.47 -12.83 -1.76
N PRO A 41 44.35 -12.14 -2.06
CA PRO A 41 44.30 -10.74 -1.67
C PRO A 41 43.04 -10.42 -0.88
N VAL A 42 43.24 -9.66 0.19
CA VAL A 42 42.21 -8.88 0.86
C VAL A 42 41.57 -7.99 -0.21
N SER A 43 40.44 -8.43 -0.75
CA SER A 43 39.53 -7.54 -1.42
C SER A 43 38.86 -6.75 -0.32
N THR A 44 39.44 -5.59 -0.01
CA THR A 44 38.74 -4.49 0.66
C THR A 44 37.61 -4.09 -0.28
N LYS A 45 36.54 -4.89 -0.32
CA LYS A 45 35.32 -4.56 -1.01
C LYS A 45 34.77 -3.39 -0.23
N GLY A 46 35.01 -2.20 -0.76
CA GLY A 46 34.47 -0.95 -0.25
C GLY A 46 33.04 -1.22 0.14
N LYS A 47 32.74 -0.95 1.41
CA LYS A 47 31.38 -0.90 1.91
C LYS A 47 30.75 0.28 1.19
N GLU A 48 30.31 0.04 -0.05
CA GLU A 48 29.39 0.89 -0.76
C GLU A 48 28.21 0.98 0.18
N THR A 49 28.18 2.07 0.92
CA THR A 49 27.07 2.39 1.79
C THR A 49 25.98 2.70 0.80
N VAL A 50 25.19 1.68 0.45
CA VAL A 50 23.93 1.84 -0.25
C VAL A 50 23.18 2.85 0.59
N GLU A 51 23.21 4.10 0.15
CA GLU A 51 22.50 5.18 0.79
C GLU A 51 21.05 4.70 0.81
N ALA A 52 20.53 4.40 2.00
CA ALA A 52 19.16 3.94 2.14
C ALA A 52 18.29 4.96 1.42
N PRO A 53 17.37 4.54 0.52
CA PRO A 53 16.55 5.47 -0.23
C PRO A 53 15.92 6.45 0.77
N LYS A 54 16.19 7.75 0.61
CA LYS A 54 15.57 8.77 1.46
C LYS A 54 14.07 8.56 1.37
N GLU A 55 13.44 8.26 2.50
CA GLU A 55 12.00 8.08 2.57
C GLU A 55 11.32 9.32 1.99
N LYS A 56 10.49 9.13 0.97
CA LYS A 56 9.81 10.25 0.32
C LYS A 56 8.81 10.85 1.29
N LYS A 57 8.73 12.18 1.31
CA LYS A 57 7.67 12.88 2.06
C LYS A 57 6.31 12.45 1.52
N CYS A 58 5.35 12.21 2.40
CA CYS A 58 3.96 11.97 2.01
C CYS A 58 3.10 13.17 2.38
N PHE A 59 2.33 13.68 1.42
CA PHE A 59 1.31 14.71 1.63
C PHE A 59 -0.08 14.12 1.39
N ILE A 60 -0.94 14.26 2.39
CA ILE A 60 -2.35 13.87 2.34
C ILE A 60 -3.18 15.12 2.08
N TYR A 61 -3.97 15.09 1.02
CA TYR A 61 -4.86 16.15 0.59
C TYR A 61 -6.31 15.75 0.88
N VAL A 62 -7.01 16.59 1.63
CA VAL A 62 -8.45 16.42 1.89
C VAL A 62 -9.22 17.13 0.78
N ALA A 63 -9.88 16.35 -0.07
CA ALA A 63 -10.71 16.84 -1.14
C ALA A 63 -12.14 17.11 -0.66
N GLU A 64 -12.74 18.16 -1.22
CA GLU A 64 -14.13 18.55 -1.01
C GLU A 64 -14.88 18.59 -2.34
N ASN A 65 -16.21 18.58 -2.25
CA ASN A 65 -17.12 18.56 -3.40
C ASN A 65 -16.79 17.43 -4.38
N VAL A 66 -16.46 16.25 -3.82
CA VAL A 66 -16.12 15.06 -4.61
C VAL A 66 -17.39 14.48 -5.20
N ASN A 67 -17.50 14.53 -6.53
CA ASN A 67 -18.54 13.84 -7.28
C ASN A 67 -17.92 12.62 -7.96
N ARG A 68 -18.36 11.42 -7.57
CA ARG A 68 -17.88 10.16 -8.15
C ARG A 68 -18.99 9.50 -8.94
N ARG A 69 -18.76 9.24 -10.22
CA ARG A 69 -19.61 8.45 -11.11
C ARG A 69 -18.77 7.38 -11.77
N ASP A 70 -19.06 6.12 -11.45
CA ASP A 70 -18.33 4.95 -11.96
C ASP A 70 -16.79 5.11 -11.80
N ASN A 71 -16.09 5.26 -12.93
CA ASN A 71 -14.64 5.43 -13.04
C ASN A 71 -14.21 6.89 -13.20
N THR A 72 -15.14 7.83 -13.11
CA THR A 72 -14.87 9.27 -13.12
C THR A 72 -14.99 9.83 -11.72
N VAL A 73 -13.98 10.59 -11.34
CA VAL A 73 -14.04 11.48 -10.19
C VAL A 73 -13.95 12.90 -10.71
N GLU A 74 -14.71 13.77 -10.09
CA GLU A 74 -14.53 15.21 -10.14
C GLU A 74 -14.35 15.68 -8.69
N LEU A 75 -13.29 16.46 -8.44
CA LEU A 75 -13.17 17.24 -7.22
C LEU A 75 -12.86 18.68 -7.64
N THR A 76 -13.29 19.65 -6.84
CA THR A 76 -13.17 21.07 -7.20
C THR A 76 -12.38 21.89 -6.18
N HIS A 77 -12.15 21.31 -5.00
CA HIS A 77 -11.51 21.98 -3.88
C HIS A 77 -10.69 21.00 -3.03
N ILE A 78 -9.54 21.46 -2.55
CA ILE A 78 -8.72 20.79 -1.54
C ILE A 78 -8.68 21.69 -0.31
N SER A 79 -9.27 21.23 0.79
CA SER A 79 -9.40 22.05 1.99
C SER A 79 -8.26 21.87 2.98
N GLN A 80 -7.52 20.76 2.91
CA GLN A 80 -6.39 20.52 3.81
C GLN A 80 -5.25 19.81 3.10
N LYS A 81 -4.03 20.10 3.56
CA LYS A 81 -2.79 19.43 3.21
C LYS A 81 -2.07 19.07 4.50
N VAL A 82 -1.79 17.80 4.71
CA VAL A 82 -1.12 17.29 5.92
C VAL A 82 0.09 16.47 5.52
N GLU A 83 1.24 16.75 6.13
CA GLU A 83 2.44 15.93 5.96
C GLU A 83 2.39 14.73 6.92
N GLY A 84 2.49 13.52 6.36
CA GLY A 84 2.61 12.25 7.09
C GLY A 84 1.27 11.58 7.43
N ALA A 85 1.24 10.24 7.28
CA ALA A 85 0.06 9.41 7.57
C ALA A 85 -0.38 9.49 9.03
N GLU A 86 0.53 9.30 9.98
CA GLU A 86 0.16 9.24 11.40
C GLU A 86 -0.42 10.56 11.92
N LYS A 87 0.15 11.70 11.51
CA LYS A 87 -0.38 13.02 11.85
C LYS A 87 -1.78 13.23 11.28
N PHE A 88 -2.02 12.77 10.06
CA PHE A 88 -3.36 12.86 9.47
C PHE A 88 -4.35 11.93 10.19
N LEU A 89 -3.96 10.70 10.52
CA LEU A 89 -4.81 9.67 11.11
C LEU A 89 -5.08 9.87 12.62
N GLU A 90 -4.37 10.79 13.26
CA GLU A 90 -4.59 11.13 14.67
C GLU A 90 -6.06 11.52 14.92
N GLY A 91 -6.69 10.80 15.86
CA GLY A 91 -8.10 10.96 16.22
C GLY A 91 -9.12 10.51 15.15
N LYS A 92 -8.69 9.88 14.06
CA LYS A 92 -9.57 9.40 12.96
C LYS A 92 -9.62 7.89 12.96
N GLN A 93 -10.46 7.35 13.83
CA GLN A 93 -10.68 5.91 13.93
C GLN A 93 -11.89 5.52 13.09
N THR A 94 -11.73 4.61 12.13
CA THR A 94 -12.82 4.03 11.36
C THR A 94 -13.19 2.66 11.90
N SER A 95 -14.46 2.26 11.74
CA SER A 95 -15.00 1.04 12.35
C SER A 95 -14.25 -0.25 11.99
N ASN A 96 -13.55 -0.27 10.85
CA ASN A 96 -12.90 -1.47 10.30
C ASN A 96 -11.38 -1.30 10.07
N GLY A 97 -10.78 -0.16 10.41
CA GLY A 97 -9.33 0.09 10.23
C GLY A 97 -8.81 0.16 8.79
N LYS A 98 -9.66 -0.13 7.81
CA LYS A 98 -9.29 -0.23 6.39
C LYS A 98 -8.80 1.09 5.81
N PHE A 99 -9.44 2.20 6.19
CA PHE A 99 -9.04 3.52 5.72
C PHE A 99 -7.63 3.87 6.20
N GLU A 100 -7.34 3.61 7.46
CA GLU A 100 -6.04 3.85 8.09
C GLU A 100 -4.93 3.03 7.42
N ASP A 101 -5.20 1.74 7.16
CA ASP A 101 -4.27 0.86 6.43
C ASP A 101 -4.04 1.34 4.99
N ASP A 102 -5.11 1.73 4.28
CA ASP A 102 -5.01 2.23 2.91
C ASP A 102 -4.19 3.52 2.84
N VAL A 103 -4.38 4.45 3.78
CA VAL A 103 -3.61 5.70 3.87
C VAL A 103 -2.14 5.44 4.22
N ARG A 104 -1.84 4.54 5.17
CA ARG A 104 -0.45 4.20 5.52
C ARG A 104 0.28 3.57 4.34
N LYS A 105 -0.34 2.59 3.68
CA LYS A 105 0.22 1.92 2.49
C LYS A 105 0.41 2.87 1.32
N ALA A 106 -0.49 3.84 1.17
CA ALA A 106 -0.33 4.87 0.16
C ALA A 106 0.87 5.77 0.46
N CYS A 107 1.04 6.18 1.72
CA CYS A 107 2.17 6.98 2.17
C CYS A 107 3.51 6.25 2.26
N SER A 108 3.53 4.92 2.34
CA SER A 108 4.76 4.12 2.20
C SER A 108 5.09 3.81 0.73
N GLY A 109 4.19 4.15 -0.20
CA GLY A 109 4.34 3.84 -1.62
C GLY A 109 4.13 2.36 -1.94
N GLU A 110 3.44 1.61 -1.08
CA GLU A 110 3.07 0.21 -1.35
C GLU A 110 1.90 0.08 -2.33
N LYS A 111 1.05 1.11 -2.41
CA LYS A 111 -0.06 1.17 -3.37
C LYS A 111 0.43 1.38 -4.81
N GLU A 112 -0.18 0.69 -5.76
CA GLU A 112 0.21 0.73 -7.18
C GLU A 112 -0.25 2.02 -7.86
N GLU A 113 -1.39 2.55 -7.44
CA GLU A 113 -2.00 3.77 -7.97
C GLU A 113 -1.26 5.06 -7.57
N ILE A 114 -0.28 4.99 -6.66
CA ILE A 114 0.48 6.13 -6.20
C ILE A 114 1.63 6.41 -7.16
N ASP A 115 1.73 7.67 -7.62
CA ASP A 115 2.85 8.12 -8.43
C ASP A 115 4.13 8.22 -7.59
N LYS A 116 4.95 7.17 -7.67
CA LYS A 116 6.24 7.06 -7.00
C LYS A 116 7.35 7.79 -7.77
N THR A 117 7.10 8.40 -8.92
CA THR A 117 8.13 9.12 -9.68
C THR A 117 8.38 10.52 -9.11
N LYS A 118 7.39 11.10 -8.42
CA LYS A 118 7.47 12.41 -7.78
C LYS A 118 8.42 12.41 -6.58
N GLU A 119 8.94 13.58 -6.23
CA GLU A 119 9.78 13.77 -5.03
C GLU A 119 9.00 13.50 -3.72
N SER A 120 7.69 13.78 -3.74
CA SER A 120 6.77 13.50 -2.64
C SER A 120 5.61 12.65 -3.11
N LEU A 121 5.19 11.73 -2.24
CA LEU A 121 3.98 10.95 -2.41
C LEU A 121 2.78 11.84 -2.12
N ARG A 122 1.76 11.77 -2.97
CA ARG A 122 0.53 12.55 -2.83
C ARG A 122 -0.63 11.59 -2.69
N VAL A 123 -1.40 11.75 -1.63
CA VAL A 123 -2.54 10.89 -1.30
C VAL A 123 -3.77 11.76 -1.17
N TYR A 124 -4.85 11.39 -1.86
CA TYR A 124 -6.12 12.12 -1.86
C TYR A 124 -7.18 11.35 -1.09
N VAL A 125 -7.84 12.01 -0.13
CA VAL A 125 -8.91 11.44 0.70
C VAL A 125 -10.06 12.41 0.79
N TYR A 126 -11.25 11.93 1.15
CA TYR A 126 -12.42 12.79 1.35
C TYR A 126 -13.35 12.20 2.41
N GLN A 127 -14.35 12.98 2.83
CA GLN A 127 -15.43 12.51 3.70
C GLN A 127 -16.72 12.31 2.90
N SER A 128 -17.43 11.21 3.17
CA SER A 128 -18.75 10.92 2.62
C SER A 128 -19.62 10.30 3.71
N GLY A 129 -20.79 10.90 3.97
CA GLY A 129 -21.73 10.40 4.98
C GLY A 129 -21.13 10.25 6.38
N GLY A 130 -20.19 11.13 6.76
CA GLY A 130 -19.48 11.08 8.05
C GLY A 130 -18.35 10.04 8.12
N SER A 131 -18.09 9.31 7.05
CA SER A 131 -17.00 8.34 6.96
C SER A 131 -15.84 8.88 6.12
N TRP A 132 -14.61 8.55 6.52
CA TRP A 132 -13.43 8.81 5.72
C TRP A 132 -13.30 7.80 4.58
N VAL A 133 -12.94 8.30 3.40
CA VAL A 133 -12.84 7.49 2.20
C VAL A 133 -11.49 7.72 1.52
N TYR A 134 -10.78 6.61 1.31
CA TYR A 134 -9.69 6.50 0.36
C TYR A 134 -10.25 5.83 -0.90
N ALA A 135 -10.12 6.49 -2.06
CA ALA A 135 -10.56 5.93 -3.32
C ALA A 135 -9.37 5.86 -4.30
N GLN A 136 -9.12 4.66 -4.83
CA GLN A 136 -8.02 4.39 -5.75
C GLN A 136 -8.06 5.30 -6.99
N VAL A 137 -9.26 5.49 -7.58
CA VAL A 137 -9.48 6.35 -8.76
C VAL A 137 -9.11 7.83 -8.51
N MET A 138 -9.06 8.28 -7.25
CA MET A 138 -8.60 9.64 -6.95
C MET A 138 -7.08 9.78 -7.02
N GLN A 139 -6.33 8.67 -6.92
CA GLN A 139 -4.87 8.70 -6.90
C GLN A 139 -4.25 8.71 -8.30
N THR A 140 -5.03 8.37 -9.33
CA THR A 140 -4.54 8.22 -10.71
C THR A 140 -4.18 9.53 -11.39
N GLN A 141 -4.45 10.67 -10.75
CA GLN A 141 -4.11 11.99 -11.28
C GLN A 141 -3.68 12.94 -10.17
N ASP A 142 -2.84 13.90 -10.54
CA ASP A 142 -2.33 14.90 -9.61
C ASP A 142 -3.24 16.14 -9.55
N TRP A 143 -4.28 16.05 -8.72
CA TRP A 143 -5.27 17.12 -8.54
C TRP A 143 -4.68 18.43 -8.05
N ALA A 144 -3.68 18.39 -7.17
CA ALA A 144 -3.02 19.58 -6.65
C ALA A 144 -2.24 20.38 -7.73
N SER A 145 -2.07 19.81 -8.93
CA SER A 145 -1.44 20.47 -10.07
C SER A 145 -2.44 20.99 -11.11
N GLN A 146 -3.75 20.78 -10.91
CA GLN A 146 -4.77 21.23 -11.86
C GLN A 146 -5.11 22.72 -11.70
N PRO A 147 -5.20 23.51 -12.78
CA PRO A 147 -5.41 24.97 -12.69
C PRO A 147 -6.67 25.39 -11.93
N ASN A 148 -7.79 24.69 -12.13
CA ASN A 148 -9.05 24.94 -11.42
C ASN A 148 -8.91 24.65 -9.92
N ILE A 149 -8.22 23.56 -9.55
CA ILE A 149 -7.96 23.21 -8.15
C ILE A 149 -7.04 24.23 -7.50
N ILE A 150 -5.96 24.62 -8.19
CA ILE A 150 -5.01 25.64 -7.70
C ILE A 150 -5.72 26.96 -7.44
N THR A 151 -6.61 27.37 -8.35
CA THR A 151 -7.38 28.61 -8.21
C THR A 151 -8.29 28.54 -6.98
N ASN A 152 -8.98 27.42 -6.78
CA ASN A 152 -9.96 27.26 -5.70
C ASN A 152 -9.31 26.94 -4.34
N SER A 153 -8.09 26.38 -4.32
CA SER A 153 -7.45 25.79 -3.12
C SER A 153 -6.11 26.45 -2.80
N GLY A 154 -5.79 27.58 -3.44
CA GLY A 154 -4.42 28.11 -3.54
C GLY A 154 -3.73 28.43 -2.22
N ILE A 155 -4.48 28.73 -1.15
CA ILE A 155 -3.90 28.98 0.19
C ILE A 155 -3.31 27.68 0.77
N VAL A 156 -4.02 26.55 0.61
CA VAL A 156 -3.66 25.23 1.16
C VAL A 156 -2.51 24.59 0.38
N LEU A 157 -2.45 24.82 -0.94
CA LEU A 157 -1.44 24.21 -1.79
C LEU A 157 -0.07 24.90 -1.71
N LYS A 158 -0.05 26.19 -1.33
CA LYS A 158 1.16 26.99 -1.16
C LYS A 158 1.82 26.84 0.22
N SER A 159 1.09 26.33 1.22
CA SER A 159 1.60 25.98 2.56
C SER A 159 2.33 24.65 2.56
#